data_AF-A0A356UGG4-F1
#
_entry.id   AF-A0A356UGG4-F1
#
_cell.length_a   1.000
_cell.length_b   1.000
_cell.length_c   1.000
_cell.angle_alpha   90.00
_cell.angle_beta   90.00
_cell.angle_gamma   90.00
#
_symmetry.space_group_name_H-M   'P 1'
#
loop_
_entity.id
_entity.type
_entity.pdbx_description
1 polymer ?
#
loop_
_entity_poly.entity_id
_entity_poly.type
_entity_poly.pdbx_seq_one_letter_code
_entity_poly.pdbx_strand_id
1 'polypeptide(L)' 'MGDIRAMLDPKTIVLIGASEEEGSVGRAIMENLLLSETRKVFPVNPHKKSVLGKECFSNVAGIPDHID' A
#
# COMPACT_ATOMS: atom_id res chain seq x y z
N MET A 1 3.69 6.27 -22.19
CA MET A 1 3.22 4.98 -22.72
C MET A 1 4.25 3.93 -22.35
N GLY A 2 3.90 3.03 -21.42
CA GLY A 2 4.59 1.76 -21.14
C GLY A 2 6.01 1.80 -20.57
N ASP A 3 6.26 2.57 -19.50
CA ASP A 3 7.52 2.42 -18.77
C ASP A 3 7.39 1.30 -17.71
N ILE A 4 7.98 0.15 -17.99
CA ILE A 4 7.97 -1.02 -17.08
C ILE A 4 8.66 -0.70 -15.74
N ARG A 5 9.50 0.34 -15.68
CA ARG A 5 10.16 0.76 -14.44
C ARG A 5 9.16 1.13 -13.35
N ALA A 6 8.01 1.73 -13.70
CA ALA A 6 6.98 2.03 -12.71
C ALA A 6 6.42 0.75 -12.05
N MET A 7 6.34 -0.36 -12.78
CA MET A 7 5.88 -1.65 -12.22
C MET A 7 6.97 -2.39 -11.43
N LEU A 8 8.22 -2.32 -11.89
CA LEU A 8 9.32 -3.10 -11.31
C LEU A 8 10.10 -2.36 -10.21
N ASP A 9 10.07 -1.03 -10.25
CA ASP A 9 10.76 -0.14 -9.30
C ASP A 9 9.91 1.09 -8.89
N PRO A 10 8.67 0.89 -8.38
CA PRO A 10 7.81 2.00 -7.93
C PRO A 10 8.35 2.68 -6.68
N LYS A 11 8.35 4.02 -6.65
CA LYS A 11 8.70 4.78 -5.44
C LYS A 11 7.53 4.86 -4.46
N THR A 12 6.31 4.89 -4.98
CA THR A 12 5.08 4.98 -4.19
C THR A 12 4.11 3.86 -4.58
N ILE A 13 3.70 3.05 -3.60
CA ILE A 13 2.80 1.92 -3.78
C ILE A 13 1.55 2.13 -2.93
N VAL A 14 0.38 1.84 -3.50
CA VAL A 14 -0.89 1.80 -2.77
C VAL A 14 -1.40 0.37 -2.74
N LEU A 15 -1.67 -0.15 -1.54
CA LEU A 15 -2.26 -1.47 -1.37
C LEU A 15 -3.77 -1.34 -1.10
N ILE A 16 -4.58 -1.52 -2.13
CA ILE A 16 -6.04 -1.60 -2.02
C ILE A 16 -6.42 -2.97 -1.46
N GLY A 17 -7.22 -2.99 -0.39
CA GLY A 17 -7.53 -4.23 0.33
C GLY A 17 -6.46 -4.59 1.36
N ALA A 18 -5.65 -3.61 1.79
CA ALA A 18 -4.75 -3.78 2.92
C ALA A 18 -5.53 -4.23 4.17
N SER A 19 -4.99 -5.18 4.91
CA SER A 19 -5.58 -5.71 6.13
C SER A 19 -4.48 -6.14 7.09
N GLU A 20 -4.82 -6.20 8.37
CA GLU A 20 -3.97 -6.79 9.43
C GLU A 20 -4.59 -8.07 9.99
N GLU A 21 -5.69 -8.54 9.40
CA GLU A 21 -6.33 -9.80 9.76
C GLU A 21 -5.41 -10.96 9.44
N GLU A 22 -5.25 -11.84 10.42
CA GLU A 22 -4.42 -13.03 10.31
C GLU A 22 -4.95 -13.96 9.20
N GLY A 23 -4.03 -14.49 8.39
CA GLY A 23 -4.37 -15.32 7.23
C GLY A 23 -4.90 -14.56 6.01
N SER A 24 -5.08 -13.23 6.08
CA SER A 24 -5.52 -12.45 4.91
C SER A 24 -4.39 -12.21 3.90
N VAL A 25 -4.73 -12.23 2.61
CA VAL A 25 -3.80 -11.90 1.53
C VAL A 25 -3.29 -10.46 1.66
N GLY A 26 -4.18 -9.53 2.03
CA GLY A 26 -3.83 -8.13 2.25
C GLY A 26 -2.75 -7.95 3.31
N ARG A 27 -2.80 -8.73 4.41
CA ARG A 27 -1.75 -8.74 5.42
C ARG A 27 -0.43 -9.25 4.87
N ALA A 28 -0.43 -10.39 4.18
CA ALA A 28 0.79 -10.98 3.62
C ALA A 28 1.49 -10.03 2.62
N ILE A 29 0.72 -9.32 1.77
CA ILE A 29 1.28 -8.34 0.84
C ILE A 29 1.82 -7.13 1.62
N MET A 30 1.08 -6.62 2.61
CA MET A 30 1.51 -5.48 3.42
C MET A 30 2.82 -5.78 4.16
N GLU A 31 2.93 -6.94 4.81
CA GLU A 31 4.15 -7.37 5.49
C GLU A 31 5.35 -7.40 4.54
N ASN A 32 5.19 -7.94 3.33
CA ASN A 32 6.26 -7.96 2.31
C ASN A 32 6.66 -6.56 1.84
N LEU A 33 5.67 -5.67 1.59
CA LEU A 33 5.94 -4.30 1.16
C LEU A 33 6.67 -3.49 2.24
N LEU A 34 6.36 -3.74 3.51
CA LEU A 34 6.99 -3.07 4.65
C LEU A 34 8.44 -3.49 4.90
N LEU A 35 8.91 -4.60 4.31
CA LEU A 35 10.34 -4.96 4.34
C LEU A 35 11.21 -3.98 3.54
N SER A 36 10.60 -3.17 2.67
CA SER A 36 11.31 -2.12 1.92
C SER A 36 11.27 -0.80 2.69
N GLU A 37 12.45 -0.32 3.12
CA GLU A 37 12.57 0.96 3.82
C GLU A 37 12.57 2.18 2.87
N THR A 38 12.84 1.96 1.58
CA THR A 38 13.05 3.03 0.60
C THR A 38 11.79 3.42 -0.18
N ARG A 39 10.74 2.60 -0.12
CA ARG A 39 9.48 2.82 -0.85
C ARG A 39 8.40 3.36 0.08
N LYS A 40 7.60 4.30 -0.43
CA LYS A 40 6.40 4.77 0.28
C LYS A 40 5.26 3.78 0.03
N VAL A 41 4.63 3.33 1.11
CA VAL A 41 3.53 2.36 1.06
C VAL A 41 2.33 2.93 1.80
N PHE A 42 1.21 3.07 1.09
CA PHE A 42 -0.05 3.56 1.62
C PHE A 42 -1.10 2.44 1.61
N PRO A 43 -1.59 2.00 2.78
CA PRO A 43 -2.68 1.03 2.83
C PRO A 43 -4.02 1.71 2.55
N VAL A 44 -4.88 1.07 1.76
CA VAL A 44 -6.24 1.52 1.48
C VAL A 44 -7.26 0.46 1.88
N ASN A 45 -8.17 0.84 2.78
CA ASN A 45 -9.27 0.02 3.23
C ASN A 45 -10.40 0.93 3.80
N PRO A 46 -11.62 0.90 3.24
CA PRO A 46 -12.73 1.73 3.73
C PRO A 46 -13.14 1.48 5.19
N HIS A 47 -12.77 0.31 5.75
CA HIS A 47 -13.23 -0.15 7.06
C HIS A 47 -12.15 -0.10 8.14
N LYS A 48 -10.91 0.26 7.81
CA LYS A 48 -9.79 0.32 8.76
C LYS A 48 -9.20 1.73 8.79
N LYS A 49 -8.85 2.21 9.98
CA LYS A 49 -8.15 3.49 10.17
C LYS A 49 -6.63 3.35 10.13
N SER A 50 -6.14 2.13 10.41
CA SER A 50 -4.74 1.77 10.35
C SER A 50 -4.59 0.31 9.94
N VAL A 51 -3.45 -0.03 9.35
CA VAL A 51 -3.03 -1.40 9.05
C VAL A 51 -1.57 -1.54 9.43
N LEU A 52 -1.24 -2.47 10.33
CA LEU A 52 0.15 -2.73 10.78
C LEU A 52 0.87 -1.44 11.25
N GLY A 53 0.16 -0.59 11.99
CA GLY A 53 0.71 0.67 12.53
C GLY A 53 0.85 1.82 11.52
N LYS A 54 0.46 1.63 10.26
CA LYS A 54 0.41 2.69 9.24
C LYS A 54 -0.99 3.27 9.11
N GLU A 55 -1.10 4.58 8.92
CA GLU A 55 -2.37 5.26 8.61
C GLU A 55 -2.99 4.69 7.35
N CYS A 56 -4.30 4.37 7.41
CA CYS A 56 -5.02 3.76 6.31
C CYS A 56 -6.04 4.73 5.72
N PHE A 57 -5.99 4.86 4.39
CA PHE A 57 -6.91 5.72 3.64
C PHE A 57 -8.16 4.94 3.26
N SER A 58 -9.33 5.58 3.31
CA SER A 58 -10.59 4.95 2.91
C SER A 58 -10.70 4.77 1.39
N ASN A 59 -9.96 5.56 0.61
CA ASN A 59 -9.92 5.52 -0.84
C ASN A 59 -8.59 6.09 -1.36
N VAL A 60 -8.25 5.74 -2.60
CA VAL A 60 -7.00 6.15 -3.25
C VAL A 60 -6.92 7.66 -3.49
N ALA A 61 -8.06 8.33 -3.75
CA ALA A 61 -8.10 9.75 -4.04
C ALA A 61 -7.76 10.65 -2.83
N GLY A 62 -7.77 10.09 -1.61
CA GLY A 62 -7.33 10.80 -0.40
C GLY A 62 -5.81 10.86 -0.23
N ILE A 63 -5.04 10.16 -1.07
CA ILE A 63 -3.58 10.09 -0.97
C ILE A 63 -2.97 11.33 -1.66
N PRO A 64 -2.19 12.16 -0.95
CA PRO A 64 -1.65 13.40 -1.51
C PRO A 64 -0.45 13.21 -2.43
N ASP A 65 0.14 12.02 -2.43
CA ASP A 65 1.36 11.68 -3.19
C ASP A 65 1.02 11.13 -4.58
N HIS A 66 1.94 11.34 -5.54
CA HIS A 66 1.89 10.64 -6.83
C HIS A 66 2.05 9.14 -6.62
N ILE A 67 1.19 8.37 -7.28
CA ILE A 67 1.17 6.90 -7.26
C ILE A 67 1.72 6.41 -8.60
N ASP A 68 2.67 5.48 -8.54
CA ASP A 68 3.34 4.89 -9.70
C ASP A 68 2.57 3.69 -10.30
#